data_AF-B8G0T4-F1
#
_entry.id   AF-B8G0T4-F1
#
_cell.length_a   1.000
_cell.length_b   1.000
_cell.length_c   1.000
_cell.angle_alpha   90.00
_cell.angle_beta   90.00
_cell.angle_gamma   90.00
#
_symmetry.space_group_name_H-M   'P 1'
#
loop_
_entity.id
_entity.type
_entity.pdbx_description
1 polymer ?
#
loop_
_entity_poly.entity_id
_entity_poly.type
_entity_poly.pdbx_seq_one_letter_code
_entity_poly.pdbx_strand_id
1 'polypeptide(L)'
;MEYQNAKNILPEKLIDEIQKYIQGQTLYIPRKTSHKTGWGEMNGTKAALRERNQSIMRLYRVGSRIEDIAAQYYLSPDSVRKIVSTQNMD
;
A
#
# COMPACT_ATOMS: atom_id res chain seq x y z
N MET A 1 -3.22 3.91 -11.26
CA MET A 1 -2.32 4.87 -11.93
C MET A 1 -2.90 5.10 -13.29
N GLU A 2 -3.09 6.35 -13.67
CA GLU A 2 -3.61 6.69 -15.00
C GLU A 2 -2.58 6.26 -16.06
N TYR A 3 -3.07 5.66 -17.16
CA TYR A 3 -2.22 5.32 -18.29
C TYR A 3 -1.87 6.60 -19.05
N GLN A 4 -0.58 6.85 -19.24
CA GLN A 4 -0.09 7.95 -20.06
C GLN A 4 0.76 7.39 -21.19
N ASN A 5 0.44 7.78 -22.43
CA ASN A 5 1.24 7.39 -23.58
C ASN A 5 2.57 8.17 -23.55
N ALA A 6 3.70 7.43 -23.54
CA ALA A 6 5.04 8.01 -23.49
C ALA A 6 5.29 9.06 -24.59
N LYS A 7 4.71 8.87 -25.79
CA LYS A 7 4.82 9.83 -26.92
C LYS A 7 4.23 11.20 -26.61
N ASN A 8 3.31 11.28 -25.65
CA ASN A 8 2.65 12.53 -25.29
C ASN A 8 3.38 13.29 -24.18
N ILE A 9 4.31 12.64 -23.46
CA ILE A 9 4.91 13.19 -22.23
C ILE A 9 6.45 13.20 -22.23
N LEU A 10 7.10 12.35 -23.03
CA LEU A 10 8.57 12.25 -23.08
C LEU A 10 9.11 12.84 -24.39
N PRO A 11 10.32 13.44 -24.37
CA PRO A 11 11.01 13.83 -25.59
C PRO A 11 11.32 12.62 -26.48
N GLU A 12 11.25 12.80 -27.80
CA GLU A 12 11.51 11.75 -28.80
C GLU A 12 12.85 11.04 -28.58
N LYS A 13 13.93 11.80 -28.36
CA LYS A 13 15.28 11.24 -28.10
C LYS A 13 15.32 10.29 -26.89
N LEU A 14 14.49 10.54 -25.87
CA LEU A 14 14.41 9.66 -24.70
C LEU A 14 13.61 8.39 -25.00
N ILE A 15 12.57 8.51 -25.83
CA ILE A 15 11.80 7.35 -26.31
C ILE A 15 12.71 6.44 -27.13
N ASP A 16 13.49 7.00 -28.06
CA ASP A 16 14.46 6.25 -28.87
C ASP A 16 15.47 5.49 -27.99
N GLU A 17 15.95 6.13 -26.92
CA GLU A 17 16.89 5.50 -25.99
C GLU A 17 16.23 4.36 -25.21
N ILE A 18 15.02 4.55 -24.69
CA ILE A 18 14.26 3.50 -23.98
C ILE A 18 13.98 2.31 -24.90
N GLN A 19 13.66 2.56 -26.18
CA GLN A 19 13.37 1.53 -27.17
C GLN A 19 14.56 0.60 -27.46
N LYS A 20 15.79 1.02 -27.14
CA LYS A 20 16.98 0.13 -27.20
C LYS A 20 16.92 -0.99 -26.15
N TYR A 21 16.17 -0.80 -25.06
CA TYR A 21 16.06 -1.75 -23.95
C TYR A 21 14.71 -2.46 -23.92
N ILE A 22 13.61 -1.78 -24.26
CA ILE A 22 12.25 -2.31 -24.16
C ILE A 22 11.29 -1.65 -25.16
N GLN A 23 10.44 -2.45 -25.82
CA GLN A 23 9.45 -1.95 -26.79
C GLN A 23 8.10 -2.66 -26.61
N GLY A 24 7.00 -1.93 -26.81
CA GLY A 24 5.64 -2.48 -26.77
C GLY A 24 5.16 -2.93 -25.38
N GLN A 25 5.85 -2.54 -24.30
CA GLN A 25 5.55 -2.94 -22.93
C GLN A 25 5.34 -1.73 -22.02
N THR A 26 4.71 -1.97 -20.87
CA THR A 26 4.53 -0.94 -19.83
C THR A 26 5.76 -0.88 -18.93
N LEU A 27 6.37 0.30 -18.82
CA LEU A 27 7.54 0.55 -17.97
C LEU A 27 7.15 1.37 -16.73
N TYR A 28 7.46 0.86 -15.54
CA TYR A 28 7.27 1.60 -14.29
C TYR A 28 8.42 2.59 -14.06
N ILE A 29 8.10 3.87 -13.94
CA ILE A 29 9.07 4.90 -13.55
C ILE A 29 8.89 5.18 -12.04
N PRO A 30 9.85 4.81 -11.18
CA PRO A 30 9.76 5.09 -9.77
C PRO A 30 9.75 6.59 -9.50
N ARG A 31 9.01 7.02 -8.48
CA ARG A 31 9.00 8.43 -8.05
C ARG A 31 10.39 8.84 -7.56
N LYS A 32 10.85 10.03 -7.95
CA LYS A 32 12.06 10.65 -7.37
C LYS A 32 11.89 10.76 -5.85
N THR A 33 12.87 10.29 -5.10
CA THR A 33 12.79 9.97 -3.67
C THR A 33 12.80 11.17 -2.71
N SER A 34 12.57 12.41 -3.16
CA SER A 34 12.58 13.57 -2.25
C SER A 34 11.37 13.61 -1.32
N HIS A 35 10.24 13.02 -1.70
CA HIS A 35 9.09 12.84 -0.82
C HIS A 35 8.48 11.46 -1.07
N LYS A 36 9.01 10.45 -0.38
CA LYS A 36 8.35 9.14 -0.27
C LYS A 36 7.04 9.33 0.48
N THR A 37 5.97 9.69 -0.23
CA THR A 37 4.62 9.48 0.28
C THR A 37 4.39 7.98 0.16
N GLY A 38 4.50 7.28 1.29
CA GLY A 38 4.23 5.84 1.34
C GLY A 38 2.84 5.54 0.77
N TRP A 39 2.66 4.36 0.20
CA TRP A 39 1.36 3.93 -0.32
C TRP A 39 0.25 4.19 0.73
N GLY A 40 -0.77 4.97 0.36
CA GLY A 40 -1.87 5.37 1.26
C GLY A 40 -1.68 6.65 2.08
N GLU A 41 -0.56 7.39 1.94
CA GLU A 41 -0.37 8.68 2.64
C GLU A 41 -1.09 9.85 1.96
N MET A 42 -1.25 9.85 0.63
CA MET A 42 -1.92 10.94 -0.08
C MET A 42 -3.45 10.94 0.07
N ASN A 43 -4.07 9.80 0.38
CA ASN A 43 -5.54 9.65 0.44
C ASN A 43 -6.06 9.30 1.85
N GLY A 44 -5.22 9.42 2.88
CA GLY A 44 -5.60 9.14 4.28
C GLY A 44 -5.82 7.66 4.62
N THR A 45 -5.77 6.75 3.64
CA THR A 45 -6.01 5.32 3.85
C THR A 45 -5.00 4.72 4.84
N LYS A 46 -3.74 5.16 4.81
CA LYS A 46 -2.72 4.70 5.76
C LYS A 46 -3.06 5.08 7.21
N ALA A 47 -3.59 6.29 7.43
CA ALA A 47 -3.97 6.76 8.76
C ALA A 47 -5.19 5.97 9.28
N ALA A 48 -6.23 5.82 8.45
CA ALA A 48 -7.43 5.06 8.79
C ALA A 48 -7.11 3.57 9.11
N LEU A 49 -6.24 2.94 8.32
CA LEU A 49 -5.79 1.58 8.59
C LEU A 49 -4.99 1.48 9.90
N ARG A 50 -4.15 2.47 10.21
CA ARG A 50 -3.40 2.53 11.46
C ARG A 50 -4.32 2.64 12.67
N GLU A 51 -5.30 3.54 12.63
CA GLU A 51 -6.28 3.73 13.70
C GLU A 51 -7.14 2.48 13.92
N ARG A 52 -7.62 1.87 12.84
CA ARG A 52 -8.34 0.59 12.89
C ARG A 52 -7.49 -0.50 13.55
N ASN A 53 -6.24 -0.66 13.11
CA ASN A 53 -5.35 -1.69 13.64
C ASN A 53 -5.02 -1.47 15.12
N GLN A 54 -4.88 -0.21 15.57
CA GLN A 54 -4.71 0.11 16.99
C GLN A 54 -5.95 -0.27 17.81
N SER A 55 -7.15 -0.04 17.27
CA SER A 55 -8.40 -0.42 17.93
C SER A 55 -8.55 -1.94 18.04
N ILE A 56 -8.24 -2.68 16.96
CA ILE A 56 -8.15 -4.15 16.95
C ILE A 56 -7.19 -4.65 18.04
N MET A 57 -6.02 -4.02 18.19
CA MET A 57 -5.04 -4.43 19.19
C MET A 57 -5.51 -4.17 20.63
N ARG A 58 -6.19 -3.04 20.88
CA ARG A 58 -6.78 -2.76 22.20
C ARG A 58 -7.82 -3.81 22.59
N LEU A 59 -8.72 -4.16 21.67
CA LEU A 59 -9.72 -5.21 21.90
C LEU A 59 -9.08 -6.57 22.18
N TYR A 60 -8.06 -6.94 21.42
CA TYR A 60 -7.33 -8.17 21.66
C TYR A 60 -6.65 -8.18 23.05
N ARG A 61 -6.02 -7.06 23.45
CA ARG A 61 -5.35 -6.93 24.76
C ARG A 61 -6.30 -7.00 25.96
N VAL A 62 -7.56 -6.59 25.79
CA VAL A 62 -8.59 -6.74 26.85
C VAL A 62 -9.27 -8.12 26.84
N GLY A 63 -8.80 -9.05 26.00
CA GLY A 63 -9.24 -10.44 25.99
C GLY A 63 -10.33 -10.78 24.99
N SER A 64 -10.69 -9.87 24.07
CA SER A 64 -11.64 -10.20 22.99
C SER A 64 -11.08 -11.28 22.06
N ARG A 65 -11.93 -12.22 21.63
CA ARG A 65 -11.52 -13.31 20.75
C ARG A 65 -11.25 -12.81 19.34
N ILE A 66 -10.33 -13.48 18.64
CA ILE A 66 -9.95 -13.14 17.26
C ILE A 66 -11.17 -13.21 16.34
N GLU A 67 -12.04 -14.19 16.54
CA GLU A 67 -13.25 -14.38 15.73
C GLU A 67 -14.23 -13.21 15.87
N ASP A 68 -14.41 -12.71 17.10
CA ASP A 68 -15.32 -11.59 17.39
C ASP A 68 -14.80 -10.28 16.79
N ILE A 69 -13.50 -10.02 16.92
CA ILE A 69 -12.84 -8.87 16.32
C ILE A 69 -12.91 -8.94 14.79
N ALA A 70 -12.71 -10.12 14.22
CA ALA A 70 -12.79 -10.34 12.78
C ALA A 70 -14.19 -10.01 12.24
N ALA A 71 -15.24 -10.48 12.93
CA ALA A 71 -16.62 -10.14 12.59
C ALA A 71 -16.90 -8.64 12.72
N GLN A 72 -16.45 -8.00 13.80
CA GLN A 72 -16.67 -6.56 14.05
C GLN A 72 -16.05 -5.65 12.98
N TYR A 73 -14.88 -6.03 12.44
CA TYR A 73 -14.16 -5.24 11.44
C TYR A 73 -14.32 -5.75 10.01
N TYR A 74 -15.18 -6.75 9.78
CA TYR A 74 -15.37 -7.41 8.49
C TYR A 74 -14.05 -7.91 7.88
N LEU A 75 -13.22 -8.52 8.72
CA LEU A 75 -11.92 -9.09 8.36
C LEU A 75 -11.96 -10.61 8.48
N SER A 76 -10.98 -11.28 7.84
CA SER A 76 -10.72 -12.68 8.15
C SER A 76 -10.02 -12.81 9.51
N PRO A 77 -10.23 -13.93 10.25
CA PRO A 77 -9.47 -14.22 11.47
C PRO A 77 -7.95 -14.18 11.27
N ASP A 78 -7.48 -14.58 10.08
CA ASP A 78 -6.05 -14.53 9.73
C ASP A 78 -5.52 -13.10 9.60
N SER A 79 -6.30 -12.20 9.02
CA SER A 79 -5.95 -10.77 8.96
C SER A 79 -5.82 -10.18 10.35
N VAL A 80 -6.74 -10.53 11.26
CA VAL A 80 -6.67 -10.09 12.67
C VAL A 80 -5.43 -10.68 13.35
N ARG A 81 -5.13 -11.98 13.18
CA ARG A 81 -3.89 -12.61 13.68
C ARG A 81 -2.65 -11.88 13.20
N LYS A 82 -2.58 -11.53 11.92
CA LYS A 82 -1.46 -10.77 11.34
C LYS A 82 -1.33 -9.40 11.99
N ILE A 83 -2.44 -8.69 12.20
CA ILE A 83 -2.44 -7.37 12.83
C ILE A 83 -1.91 -7.44 14.27
N VAL A 84 -2.37 -8.41 15.06
CA VAL A 84 -1.96 -8.55 16.47
C VAL A 84 -0.55 -9.14 16.63
N SER A 85 -0.08 -9.98 15.71
CA SER A 85 1.27 -10.56 15.74
C SER A 85 2.36 -9.59 15.30
N THR A 86 2.07 -8.70 14.35
CA THR A 86 3.06 -7.74 13.80
C THR A 86 3.51 -6.68 14.82
N GLN A 87 2.77 -6.48 15.92
CA GLN A 87 3.06 -5.48 16.96
C GLN A 87 3.53 -6.09 18.30
N ASN A 88 3.74 -7.41 18.36
CA ASN A 88 4.36 -8.10 19.51
C ASN A 88 5.88 -8.28 19.33
N MET A 89 6.49 -7.60 18.35
CA MET A 89 7.93 -7.63 18.04
C MET A 89 8.64 -6.30 18.34
N ASP A 90 8.05 -5.44 19.19
CA ASP A 90 8.69 -4.26 19.77
C ASP A 90 8.84 -4.43 21.29
#